data_AF-A0A2E0X3V7-F1
#
_entry.id   AF-A0A2E0X3V7-F1
#
_cell.length_a   1.000
_cell.length_b   1.000
_cell.length_c   1.000
_cell.angle_alpha   90.00
_cell.angle_beta   90.00
_cell.angle_gamma   90.00
#
_symmetry.space_group_name_H-M   'P 1'
#
loop_
_entity.id
_entity.type
_entity.pdbx_description
1 polymer ?
#
loop_
_entity_poly.entity_id
_entity_poly.type
_entity_poly.pdbx_seq_one_letter_code
_entity_poly.pdbx_strand_id
1 'polypeptide(L)'
;MVFLSLLILWFALLFGFLLFLPGLISVGRLEVECASAFECGFSPAGASHVPFCIKFFLICLFFILFDLEVLYLFPAVSRSGLLLPFVLVLIIGTVLEYGYGSLDWVL
;
A
#
# COMPACT_ATOMS: atom_id res chain seq x y z
N MET A 1 3.23 8.06 32.77
CA MET A 1 2.16 7.47 31.92
C MET A 1 1.04 8.48 31.65
N VAL A 2 0.45 9.11 32.67
CA VAL A 2 -0.62 10.13 32.49
C VAL A 2 -0.18 11.36 31.68
N PHE A 3 1.02 11.88 31.92
CA PHE A 3 1.55 13.01 31.13
C PHE A 3 1.70 12.66 29.64
N LEU A 4 2.17 11.44 29.34
CA LEU A 4 2.31 10.97 27.97
C LEU A 4 0.95 10.80 27.28
N SER A 5 -0.05 10.27 27.97
CA SER A 5 -1.41 10.15 27.42
C SER A 5 -2.06 11.51 27.16
N LEU A 6 -1.81 12.51 28.00
CA LEU A 6 -2.30 13.88 27.78
C LEU A 6 -1.65 14.55 26.58
N LEU A 7 -0.34 14.32 26.38
CA LEU A 7 0.38 14.84 25.22
C LEU A 7 -0.14 14.22 23.92
N ILE A 8 -0.36 12.91 23.89
CA ILE A 8 -0.94 12.21 22.73
C ILE A 8 -2.35 12.74 22.41
N LEU A 9 -3.19 12.92 23.43
CA LEU A 9 -4.54 13.47 23.26
C LEU A 9 -4.51 14.88 22.66
N TRP A 10 -3.60 15.74 23.13
CA TRP A 10 -3.46 17.09 22.62
C TRP A 10 -3.06 17.13 21.14
N PHE A 11 -2.09 16.29 20.75
CA PHE A 11 -1.70 16.18 19.34
C PHE A 11 -2.83 15.65 18.45
N ALA A 12 -3.61 14.66 18.92
CA ALA A 12 -4.75 14.14 18.18
C ALA A 12 -5.85 15.20 17.97
N LEU A 13 -6.14 15.99 19.01
CA LEU A 13 -7.11 17.09 18.93
C LEU A 13 -6.63 18.20 18.00
N LEU A 14 -5.35 18.59 18.08
CA LEU A 14 -4.76 19.57 17.19
C LEU A 14 -4.79 19.10 15.73
N PHE A 15 -4.43 17.84 15.48
CA PHE A 15 -4.48 17.27 14.14
C PHE A 15 -5.90 17.23 13.58
N GLY A 16 -6.88 16.78 14.39
CA GLY A 16 -8.29 16.80 14.01
C GLY A 16 -8.80 18.22 13.71
N PHE A 17 -8.41 19.20 14.52
CA PHE A 17 -8.74 20.61 14.27
C PHE A 17 -8.14 21.12 12.96
N LEU A 18 -6.87 20.82 12.70
CA LEU A 18 -6.20 21.22 11.45
C LEU A 18 -6.84 20.60 10.21
N LEU A 19 -7.31 19.34 10.27
CA LEU A 19 -8.05 18.71 9.18
C LEU A 19 -9.44 19.34 8.95
N PHE A 20 -10.03 19.95 9.97
CA PHE A 20 -11.35 20.58 9.89
C PHE A 20 -11.31 22.01 9.34
N LEU A 21 -10.20 22.74 9.54
CA LEU A 21 -10.03 24.12 9.09
C LEU A 21 -10.35 24.37 7.61
N PRO A 22 -9.93 23.54 6.63
CA PRO A 22 -10.23 23.75 5.22
C PRO A 22 -11.74 23.79 4.94
N GLY A 23 -12.55 22.99 5.66
CA GLY A 23 -14.00 22.98 5.50
C GLY A 23 -14.69 24.24 6.01
N LEU A 24 -14.12 24.91 7.02
CA LEU A 24 -14.65 26.17 7.56
C LEU A 24 -14.25 27.38 6.73
N ILE A 25 -13.05 27.36 6.16
CA ILE A 25 -12.47 28.48 5.39
C ILE A 25 -12.88 28.40 3.91
N SER A 26 -13.28 27.22 3.41
CA SER A 26 -13.67 27.05 2.01
C SER A 26 -14.82 27.99 1.63
N VAL A 27 -14.54 28.86 0.64
CA VAL A 27 -15.53 29.79 0.04
C VAL A 27 -16.18 29.17 -1.21
N GLY A 28 -15.74 27.98 -1.64
CA GLY A 28 -16.23 27.32 -2.84
C GLY A 28 -17.61 26.71 -2.66
N ARG A 29 -18.52 26.94 -3.62
CA ARG A 29 -19.77 26.18 -3.73
C ARG A 29 -19.45 24.78 -4.23
N LEU A 30 -20.01 23.77 -3.57
CA LEU A 30 -19.98 22.38 -4.05
C LEU A 30 -20.94 22.26 -5.23
N GLU A 31 -20.45 22.55 -6.43
CA GLU A 31 -21.17 22.30 -7.67
C GLU A 31 -21.02 20.83 -8.09
N VAL A 32 -22.04 20.28 -8.74
CA VAL A 32 -22.07 18.86 -9.14
C VAL A 32 -20.88 18.52 -10.03
N GLU A 33 -20.46 19.44 -10.89
CA GLU A 33 -19.31 19.25 -11.80
C GLU A 33 -17.99 19.18 -11.03
N CYS A 34 -17.79 20.02 -10.00
CA CYS A 34 -16.62 19.94 -9.12
C CYS A 34 -16.59 18.66 -8.27
N ALA A 35 -17.76 18.08 -7.99
CA ALA A 35 -17.90 16.84 -7.25
C ALA A 35 -17.87 15.59 -8.15
N SER A 36 -17.87 15.76 -9.47
CA SER A 36 -17.83 14.66 -10.44
C SER A 36 -16.40 14.24 -10.77
N ALA A 37 -16.23 12.99 -11.23
CA ALA A 37 -14.93 12.50 -11.66
C ALA A 37 -14.45 13.27 -12.91
N PHE A 38 -13.17 13.61 -12.93
CA PHE A 38 -12.58 14.31 -14.08
C PHE A 38 -12.44 13.36 -15.27
N GLU A 39 -13.21 13.61 -16.34
CA GLU A 39 -13.13 12.87 -17.61
C GLU A 39 -12.82 13.78 -18.79
N CYS A 40 -11.88 14.72 -18.63
CA CYS A 40 -11.45 15.64 -19.70
C CYS A 40 -12.60 16.43 -20.36
N GLY A 41 -13.66 16.74 -19.62
CA GLY A 41 -14.84 17.46 -20.10
C GLY A 41 -15.92 16.59 -20.74
N PHE A 42 -15.77 15.27 -20.73
CA PHE A 42 -16.78 14.32 -21.19
C PHE A 42 -17.64 13.79 -20.03
N SER A 43 -18.86 13.34 -20.36
CA SER A 43 -19.70 12.60 -19.41
C SER A 43 -19.16 11.18 -19.23
N PRO A 44 -19.21 10.61 -18.02
CA PRO A 44 -18.73 9.26 -17.74
C PRO A 44 -19.23 8.23 -18.74
N ALA A 45 -18.29 7.66 -19.49
CA ALA A 45 -18.58 6.67 -20.51
C ALA A 45 -18.25 5.25 -20.00
N GLY A 46 -19.29 4.44 -19.82
CA GLY A 46 -19.16 3.05 -19.39
C GLY A 46 -19.25 2.85 -17.87
N ALA A 47 -18.87 1.67 -17.41
CA ALA A 47 -18.88 1.32 -16.00
C ALA A 47 -17.59 1.80 -15.32
N SER A 48 -17.71 2.38 -14.11
CA SER A 48 -16.57 2.75 -13.27
C SER A 48 -15.72 1.55 -12.85
N HIS A 49 -16.30 0.35 -12.86
CA HIS A 49 -15.64 -0.89 -12.49
C HIS A 49 -15.34 -1.69 -13.75
N VAL A 50 -14.05 -1.77 -14.07
CA VAL A 50 -13.54 -2.57 -15.19
C VAL A 50 -12.77 -3.78 -14.65
N PRO A 51 -12.83 -4.93 -15.34
CA PRO A 51 -11.98 -6.06 -14.99
C PRO A 51 -10.52 -5.62 -15.06
N PHE A 52 -9.81 -5.78 -13.96
CA PHE A 52 -8.43 -5.39 -13.82
C PHE A 52 -7.49 -6.56 -14.13
N CYS A 53 -6.26 -6.28 -14.52
CA CYS A 53 -5.30 -7.32 -14.88
C CYS A 53 -4.93 -8.17 -13.66
N ILE A 54 -5.08 -9.49 -13.77
CA ILE A 54 -4.75 -10.45 -12.70
C ILE A 54 -3.27 -10.38 -12.27
N LYS A 55 -2.39 -9.88 -13.14
CA LYS A 55 -0.96 -9.70 -12.86
C LYS A 55 -0.70 -8.83 -11.62
N PHE A 56 -1.49 -7.76 -11.41
CA PHE A 56 -1.34 -6.92 -10.23
C PHE A 56 -1.68 -7.66 -8.93
N PHE A 57 -2.65 -8.57 -8.98
CA PHE A 57 -2.97 -9.44 -7.85
C PHE A 57 -1.79 -10.39 -7.54
N LEU A 58 -1.18 -10.98 -8.56
CA LEU A 58 -0.01 -11.85 -8.38
C LEU A 58 1.15 -11.10 -7.72
N ILE A 59 1.45 -9.88 -8.15
CA ILE A 59 2.51 -9.05 -7.55
C ILE A 59 2.21 -8.73 -6.08
N CYS A 60 0.96 -8.40 -5.74
CA CYS A 60 0.54 -8.23 -4.34
C CYS A 60 0.75 -9.49 -3.51
N LEU A 61 0.40 -10.66 -4.07
CA LEU A 61 0.58 -11.94 -3.40
C LEU A 61 2.07 -12.24 -3.14
N PHE A 62 2.93 -12.03 -4.14
CA PHE A 62 4.38 -12.19 -4.00
C PHE A 62 4.98 -11.23 -2.98
N PHE A 63 4.52 -9.98 -2.96
CA PHE A 63 4.96 -9.00 -1.96
C PHE A 63 4.64 -9.48 -0.53
N ILE A 64 3.43 -9.96 -0.28
CA ILE A 64 3.02 -10.49 1.03
C ILE A 64 3.89 -11.70 1.42
N LEU A 65 4.12 -12.61 0.47
CA LEU A 65 4.90 -13.81 0.73
C LEU A 65 6.36 -13.46 1.05
N PHE A 66 6.99 -12.59 0.25
CA PHE A 66 8.36 -12.15 0.49
C PHE A 66 8.52 -11.38 1.80
N ASP A 67 7.55 -10.54 2.18
CA ASP A 67 7.58 -9.82 3.48
C ASP A 67 7.52 -10.81 4.66
N LEU A 68 6.72 -11.88 4.55
CA LEU A 68 6.72 -12.96 5.54
C LEU A 68 8.06 -13.70 5.59
N GLU A 69 8.72 -13.94 4.47
CA GLU A 69 10.03 -14.61 4.47
C GLU A 69 11.11 -13.72 5.09
N VAL A 70 11.09 -12.40 4.84
CA VAL A 70 12.01 -11.44 5.49
C VAL A 70 11.78 -11.42 7.02
N LEU A 71 10.53 -11.55 7.48
CA LEU A 71 10.25 -11.70 8.90
C LEU A 71 10.97 -12.92 9.51
N TYR A 72 11.03 -14.04 8.80
CA TYR A 72 11.75 -15.26 9.22
C TYR A 72 13.28 -15.18 9.07
N LEU A 73 13.80 -14.25 8.25
CA LEU A 73 15.23 -14.00 8.13
C LEU A 73 15.85 -13.51 9.44
N PHE A 74 15.15 -12.65 10.20
CA PHE A 74 15.64 -12.11 11.47
C PHE A 74 15.97 -13.21 12.50
N PRO A 75 15.08 -14.16 12.81
CA PRO A 75 15.40 -15.31 13.64
C PRO A 75 16.53 -16.18 13.06
N ALA A 76 16.60 -16.35 11.74
CA ALA A 76 17.65 -17.13 11.09
C ALA A 76 19.05 -16.54 11.27
N VAL A 77 19.18 -15.20 11.35
CA VAL A 77 20.45 -14.52 11.67
C VAL A 77 20.93 -14.87 13.09
N SER A 78 20.02 -14.97 14.05
CA SER A 78 20.37 -15.28 15.44
C SER A 78 20.78 -16.74 15.67
N ARG A 79 20.40 -17.66 14.77
CA ARG A 79 20.78 -19.08 14.83
C ARG A 79 21.89 -19.37 13.81
N SER A 80 23.12 -19.50 14.31
CA SER A 80 24.26 -19.89 13.47
C SER A 80 24.00 -21.22 12.75
N GLY A 81 23.96 -21.18 11.42
CA GLY A 81 23.77 -22.36 10.56
C GLY A 81 22.49 -22.38 9.73
N LEU A 82 21.46 -21.59 10.06
CA LEU A 82 20.21 -21.53 9.29
C LEU A 82 20.17 -20.41 8.25
N LEU A 83 21.00 -19.38 8.40
CA LEU A 83 21.02 -18.23 7.49
C LEU A 83 21.34 -18.62 6.04
N LEU A 84 22.40 -19.40 5.83
CA LEU A 84 22.87 -19.80 4.51
C LEU A 84 21.84 -20.65 3.73
N PRO A 85 21.27 -21.73 4.29
CA PRO A 85 20.21 -22.48 3.60
C PRO A 85 18.93 -21.66 3.42
N PHE A 86 18.59 -20.76 4.35
CA PHE A 86 17.41 -19.91 4.23
C PHE A 86 17.55 -18.89 3.08
N VAL A 87 18.70 -18.23 2.97
CA VAL A 87 18.99 -17.30 1.86
C VAL A 87 19.03 -18.02 0.52
N LEU A 88 19.50 -19.27 0.47
CA LEU A 88 19.45 -20.07 -0.76
C LEU A 88 18.02 -20.35 -1.21
N VAL A 89 17.12 -20.69 -0.27
CA VAL A 89 15.70 -20.91 -0.59
C VAL A 89 15.07 -19.63 -1.15
N LEU A 90 15.35 -18.47 -0.53
CA LEU A 90 14.90 -17.16 -1.03
C LEU A 90 15.34 -16.92 -2.48
N ILE A 91 16.63 -17.09 -2.77
CA ILE A 91 17.19 -16.87 -4.11
C ILE A 91 16.56 -17.82 -5.13
N ILE A 92 16.44 -19.11 -4.80
CA ILE A 92 15.83 -20.10 -5.69
C ILE A 92 14.36 -19.76 -5.97
N GLY A 93 13.60 -19.38 -4.94
CA GLY A 93 12.21 -18.96 -5.07
C GLY A 93 12.07 -17.79 -6.05
N THR A 94 12.85 -16.73 -5.85
CA THR A 94 12.84 -15.56 -6.74
C THR A 94 13.24 -15.89 -8.18
N VAL A 95 14.25 -16.74 -8.38
CA VAL A 95 14.66 -17.15 -9.75
C VAL A 95 13.57 -17.96 -10.44
N LEU A 96 12.88 -18.84 -9.71
CA LEU A 96 11.75 -19.60 -10.26
C LEU A 96 10.61 -18.67 -10.67
N GLU A 97 10.22 -17.73 -9.80
CA GLU A 97 9.16 -16.76 -10.08
C GLU A 97 9.47 -15.88 -11.29
N TYR A 98 10.73 -15.46 -11.42
CA TYR A 98 11.22 -14.74 -12.60
C TYR A 98 11.10 -15.60 -13.87
N GLY A 99 11.49 -16.87 -13.80
CA GLY A 99 11.35 -17.82 -14.92
C GLY A 99 9.91 -18.07 -15.38
N TYR A 100 8.92 -17.95 -14.47
CA TYR A 100 7.50 -18.05 -14.80
C TYR A 100 6.91 -16.78 -15.43
N GLY A 101 7.68 -15.69 -15.55
CA GLY A 101 7.21 -14.43 -16.12
C GLY A 101 6.17 -13.72 -15.24
N SER A 102 6.03 -14.12 -13.98
CA SER A 102 5.13 -13.49 -13.01
C SER A 102 5.50 -12.03 -12.72
N LEU A 103 6.77 -11.69 -12.91
CA LEU A 103 7.34 -10.36 -12.72
C LEU A 103 7.41 -9.54 -14.03
N ASP A 104 7.01 -10.12 -15.16
CA ASP A 104 7.06 -9.45 -16.45
C ASP A 104 5.86 -8.52 -16.65
N TRP A 105 6.19 -7.23 -16.70
CA TRP A 105 5.26 -6.17 -17.04
C TRP A 105 5.11 -6.11 -18.56
N VAL A 106 3.91 -6.42 -19.04
CA VAL A 106 3.52 -6.05 -20.40
C VAL A 106 2.86 -4.69 -20.27
N LEU A 107 3.47 -3.67 -20.88
CA LEU A 107 2.87 -2.36 -21.11
C LEU A 107 1.65 -2.48 -22.02
#